data_AF-A0A3C0KCL2-F1
#
_entry.id   AF-A0A3C0KCL2-F1
#
_cell.length_a   1.000
_cell.length_b   1.000
_cell.length_c   1.000
_cell.angle_alpha   90.00
_cell.angle_beta   90.00
_cell.angle_gamma   90.00
#
_symmetry.space_group_name_H-M   'P 1'
#
loop_
_entity.id
_entity.type
_entity.pdbx_description
1 polymer ?
#
loop_
_entity_poly.entity_id
_entity_poly.type
_entity_poly.pdbx_seq_one_letter_code
_entity_poly.pdbx_strand_id
1 'polypeptide(L)'
;MKHLLNLLAAIALLVWGTYLVRTGVLRVFGSNLRQILSISTSNRFSAFLSGWGVTALVQSSTATALIISAFVGRNLISLSAALAVMLGADAGSATMAVVFSLDLSWLSPLCIFAGVTLFLARQGTQVGDVGRVLIGLGLMLLALQLIAQATHVLTGNPAVQLMLESLSSDLMLEILVGATLAIVSYSSLAVVLLTATLALNVVGIEVAMGLVLGANLGSGILAVITTAGASRHTRQVPLGNLLFKLLGVLIAPMLMHLWLATARRWVQDPAALTVLFHLSFNLMVGLIFIGLTGPIARVVEMILPASRQSPLHRPNHLDPSALATPSLAISCAAREALHQADVVETMLRGVITVIRNNDQQLSQELRKLDDTVDDLYSAIKYYLTKLSRE
;
A
#
# COMPACT_ATOMS: atom_id res chain seq x y z
N MET A 1 11.23 20.96 -25.04
CA MET A 1 12.03 20.05 -24.19
C MET A 1 12.07 20.46 -22.72
N LYS A 2 12.48 21.70 -22.36
CA LYS A 2 12.55 22.15 -20.94
C LYS A 2 11.22 22.00 -20.18
N HIS A 3 10.09 22.36 -20.78
CA HIS A 3 8.77 22.22 -20.13
C HIS A 3 8.37 20.77 -19.84
N LEU A 4 8.67 19.84 -20.75
CA LEU A 4 8.41 18.42 -20.54
C LEU A 4 9.31 17.85 -19.44
N LEU A 5 10.60 18.24 -19.42
CA LEU A 5 11.52 17.84 -18.35
C LEU A 5 11.07 18.40 -16.98
N ASN A 6 10.61 19.65 -16.92
CA ASN A 6 10.07 20.24 -15.69
C ASN A 6 8.83 19.50 -15.21
N LEU A 7 7.93 19.10 -16.12
CA LEU A 7 6.75 18.30 -15.78
C LEU A 7 7.16 16.93 -15.22
N LEU A 8 8.08 16.23 -15.89
CA LEU A 8 8.59 14.93 -15.43
C LEU A 8 9.29 15.05 -14.07
N ALA A 9 10.09 16.10 -13.86
CA ALA A 9 10.73 16.37 -12.58
C ALA A 9 9.71 16.64 -11.46
N ALA A 10 8.65 17.39 -11.75
CA ALA A 10 7.59 17.66 -10.79
C ALA A 10 6.79 16.39 -10.45
N ILE A 11 6.49 15.53 -11.44
CA ILE A 11 5.86 14.22 -11.20
C ILE A 11 6.77 13.34 -10.33
N ALA A 12 8.07 13.27 -10.63
CA ALA A 12 9.02 12.51 -9.83
C ALA A 12 9.10 13.05 -8.39
N LEU A 13 9.04 14.37 -8.20
CA LEU A 13 8.99 15.01 -6.88
C LEU A 13 7.72 14.65 -6.11
N LEU A 14 6.56 14.61 -6.78
CA LEU A 14 5.30 14.18 -6.18
C LEU A 14 5.39 12.74 -5.67
N VAL A 15 5.89 11.82 -6.52
CA VAL A 15 6.09 10.42 -6.16
C VAL A 15 7.06 10.28 -4.99
N TRP A 16 8.19 10.98 -5.03
CA TRP A 16 9.18 10.96 -3.95
C TRP A 16 8.62 11.53 -2.63
N GLY A 17 7.86 12.62 -2.71
CA GLY A 17 7.17 13.19 -1.55
C GLY A 17 6.22 12.18 -0.89
N THR A 18 5.40 11.49 -1.69
CA THR A 18 4.49 10.44 -1.17
C THR A 18 5.26 9.28 -0.52
N TYR A 19 6.42 8.91 -1.08
CA TYR A 19 7.31 7.90 -0.50
C TYR A 19 7.89 8.33 0.86
N LEU A 20 8.34 9.59 0.99
CA LEU A 20 8.87 10.13 2.23
C LEU A 20 7.81 10.17 3.34
N VAL A 21 6.58 10.60 3.02
CA VAL A 21 5.46 10.60 3.97
C VAL A 21 5.17 9.18 4.44
N ARG A 22 4.98 8.24 3.51
CA ARG A 22 4.70 6.83 3.82
C ARG A 22 5.75 6.22 4.74
N THR A 23 7.02 6.35 4.38
CA THR A 23 8.13 5.77 5.16
C THR A 23 8.35 6.46 6.50
N GLY A 24 8.23 7.79 6.56
CA GLY A 24 8.31 8.55 7.80
C GLY A 24 7.20 8.19 8.78
N VAL A 25 5.94 8.14 8.33
CA VAL A 25 4.79 7.76 9.17
C VAL A 25 4.95 6.34 9.72
N LEU A 26 5.41 5.39 8.89
CA LEU A 26 5.65 4.01 9.34
C LEU A 26 6.78 3.92 10.39
N ARG A 27 7.80 4.77 10.31
CA ARG A 27 8.86 4.83 11.33
C ARG A 27 8.38 5.43 12.65
N VAL A 28 7.54 6.47 12.59
CA VAL A 28 7.01 7.14 13.78
C VAL A 28 5.93 6.30 14.48
N PHE A 29 4.95 5.80 13.71
CA PHE A 29 3.72 5.21 14.25
C PHE A 29 3.55 3.71 13.98
N GLY A 30 4.55 3.04 13.39
CA GLY A 30 4.40 1.67 12.88
C GLY A 30 3.90 0.64 13.91
N SER A 31 4.32 0.73 15.18
CA SER A 31 3.83 -0.15 16.26
C SER A 31 2.38 0.18 16.65
N ASN A 32 2.02 1.45 16.78
CA ASN A 32 0.67 1.90 17.12
C ASN A 32 -0.35 1.51 16.04
N LEU A 33 0.00 1.73 14.76
CA LEU A 33 -0.87 1.39 13.64
C LEU A 33 -1.16 -0.11 13.58
N ARG A 34 -0.15 -0.95 13.88
CA ARG A 34 -0.29 -2.41 14.00
C ARG A 34 -1.25 -2.80 15.13
N GLN A 35 -1.13 -2.16 16.28
CA GLN A 35 -2.01 -2.41 17.43
C GLN A 35 -3.46 -2.03 17.13
N ILE A 36 -3.69 -0.90 16.45
CA ILE A 36 -5.04 -0.48 16.03
C ILE A 36 -5.64 -1.52 15.08
N LEU A 37 -4.87 -1.96 14.08
CA LEU A 37 -5.33 -2.96 13.11
C LEU A 37 -5.59 -4.34 13.73
N SER A 38 -4.85 -4.75 14.77
CA SER A 38 -5.05 -6.05 15.40
C SER A 38 -6.29 -6.08 16.30
N ILE A 39 -6.54 -5.00 17.06
CA ILE A 39 -7.64 -4.94 18.04
C ILE A 39 -8.97 -4.61 17.36
N SER A 40 -8.96 -3.85 16.26
CA SER A 40 -10.18 -3.35 15.61
C SER A 40 -10.86 -4.34 14.67
N THR A 41 -10.79 -5.65 14.94
CA THR A 41 -11.35 -6.72 14.10
C THR A 41 -12.61 -7.36 14.66
N SER A 42 -13.15 -6.85 15.78
CA SER A 42 -14.34 -7.39 16.45
C SER A 42 -15.60 -7.39 15.59
N ASN A 43 -15.73 -6.45 14.65
CA ASN A 43 -16.74 -6.49 13.60
C ASN A 43 -16.25 -5.83 12.30
N ARG A 44 -16.95 -6.09 11.19
CA ARG A 44 -16.55 -5.59 9.86
C ARG A 44 -16.53 -4.07 9.73
N PHE A 45 -17.36 -3.34 10.50
CA PHE A 45 -17.38 -1.87 10.46
C PHE A 45 -16.22 -1.26 11.25
N SER A 46 -15.87 -1.82 12.43
CA SER A 46 -14.66 -1.41 13.14
C SER A 46 -13.41 -1.71 12.30
N ALA A 47 -13.41 -2.83 11.59
CA ALA A 47 -12.33 -3.18 10.67
C ALA A 47 -12.21 -2.15 9.55
N PHE A 48 -13.31 -1.79 8.89
CA PHE A 48 -13.36 -0.72 7.91
C PHE A 48 -12.85 0.62 8.46
N LEU A 49 -13.35 1.08 9.60
CA LEU A 49 -12.94 2.35 10.20
C LEU A 49 -11.45 2.36 10.59
N SER A 50 -10.92 1.23 11.06
CA SER A 50 -9.48 1.11 11.36
C SER A 50 -8.62 1.21 10.10
N GLY A 51 -9.04 0.54 9.01
CA GLY A 51 -8.37 0.64 7.73
C GLY A 51 -8.38 2.05 7.18
N TRP A 52 -9.52 2.74 7.30
CA TRP A 52 -9.67 4.15 6.93
C TRP A 52 -8.70 5.02 7.69
N GLY A 53 -8.75 5.01 9.03
CA GLY A 53 -7.89 5.86 9.85
C GLY A 53 -6.40 5.59 9.64
N VAL A 54 -5.99 4.31 9.65
CA VAL A 54 -4.59 3.91 9.47
C VAL A 54 -4.08 4.32 8.09
N THR A 55 -4.87 4.12 7.04
CA THR A 55 -4.43 4.43 5.68
C THR A 55 -4.50 5.92 5.39
N ALA A 56 -5.41 6.68 6.01
CA ALA A 56 -5.39 8.13 5.92
C ALA A 56 -4.12 8.71 6.56
N LEU A 57 -3.64 8.12 7.66
CA LEU A 57 -2.38 8.52 8.29
C LEU A 57 -1.14 8.08 7.47
N VAL A 58 -1.07 6.81 7.05
CA VAL A 58 0.07 6.26 6.29
C VAL A 58 0.10 6.73 4.84
N GLN A 59 -1.06 7.08 4.29
CA GLN A 59 -1.28 7.49 2.90
C GLN A 59 -0.99 6.42 1.85
N SER A 60 -1.04 5.14 2.23
CA SER A 60 -0.77 4.04 1.31
C SER A 60 -1.57 2.80 1.66
N SER A 61 -2.62 2.53 0.86
CA SER A 61 -3.39 1.29 1.02
C SER A 61 -2.56 0.05 0.72
N THR A 62 -1.53 0.14 -0.13
CA THR A 62 -0.55 -0.95 -0.33
C THR A 62 0.24 -1.25 0.95
N ALA A 63 0.69 -0.24 1.69
CA ALA A 63 1.37 -0.47 2.97
C ALA A 63 0.43 -1.11 4.00
N THR A 64 -0.82 -0.62 4.07
CA THR A 64 -1.86 -1.23 4.93
C THR A 64 -2.11 -2.68 4.52
N ALA A 65 -2.16 -2.99 3.22
CA ALA A 65 -2.31 -4.34 2.70
C ALA A 65 -1.19 -5.25 3.19
N LEU A 66 0.08 -4.81 3.14
CA LEU A 66 1.20 -5.59 3.63
C LEU A 66 1.09 -5.87 5.13
N ILE A 67 0.76 -4.85 5.93
CA ILE A 67 0.63 -4.99 7.39
C ILE A 67 -0.48 -5.97 7.75
N ILE A 68 -1.67 -5.83 7.16
CA ILE A 68 -2.81 -6.70 7.47
C ILE A 68 -2.60 -8.12 6.91
N SER A 69 -1.92 -8.25 5.76
CA SER A 69 -1.56 -9.56 5.19
C SER A 69 -0.63 -10.34 6.12
N ALA A 70 0.31 -9.67 6.78
CA ALA A 70 1.18 -10.30 7.77
C ALA A 70 0.39 -10.82 8.98
N PHE A 71 -0.70 -10.15 9.38
CA PHE A 71 -1.58 -10.62 10.45
C PHE A 71 -2.44 -11.82 10.03
N VAL A 72 -2.97 -11.81 8.81
CA VAL A 72 -3.69 -12.97 8.23
C VAL A 72 -2.75 -14.16 8.11
N GLY A 73 -1.51 -13.96 7.66
CA GLY A 73 -0.48 -14.99 7.58
C GLY A 73 -0.14 -15.65 8.92
N ARG A 74 -0.39 -14.96 10.04
CA ARG A 74 -0.17 -15.46 11.40
C ARG A 74 -1.45 -15.96 12.08
N ASN A 75 -2.55 -16.08 11.34
CA ASN A 75 -3.89 -16.42 11.88
C ASN A 75 -4.37 -15.49 13.02
N LEU A 76 -3.85 -14.26 13.09
CA LEU A 76 -4.25 -13.29 14.11
C LEU A 76 -5.56 -12.58 13.73
N ILE A 77 -5.84 -12.50 12.42
CA ILE A 77 -7.00 -11.84 11.85
C ILE A 77 -7.56 -12.73 10.74
N SER A 78 -8.89 -12.87 10.66
CA SER A 78 -9.51 -13.61 9.56
C SER A 78 -9.38 -12.86 8.23
N LEU A 79 -9.33 -13.60 7.12
CA LEU A 79 -9.28 -12.99 5.78
C LEU A 79 -10.46 -12.04 5.54
N SER A 80 -11.68 -12.42 5.95
CA SER A 80 -12.86 -11.57 5.80
C SER A 80 -12.78 -10.24 6.57
N ALA A 81 -12.21 -10.24 7.78
CA ALA A 81 -11.98 -9.02 8.55
C ALA A 81 -10.87 -8.16 7.90
N ALA A 82 -9.79 -8.78 7.44
CA ALA A 82 -8.72 -8.08 6.72
C ALA A 82 -9.23 -7.44 5.42
N LEU A 83 -10.14 -8.09 4.70
CA LEU A 83 -10.81 -7.52 3.53
C LEU A 83 -11.68 -6.31 3.88
N ALA A 84 -12.35 -6.31 5.04
CA ALA A 84 -13.06 -5.14 5.53
C ALA A 84 -12.11 -3.98 5.88
N VAL A 85 -10.95 -4.27 6.49
CA VAL A 85 -9.86 -3.28 6.68
C VAL A 85 -9.43 -2.70 5.34
N MET A 86 -9.27 -3.52 4.31
CA MET A 86 -8.82 -3.05 2.99
C MET A 86 -9.82 -2.13 2.29
N LEU A 87 -11.13 -2.43 2.38
CA LEU A 87 -12.16 -1.51 1.90
C LEU A 87 -12.06 -0.13 2.58
N GLY A 88 -11.80 -0.12 3.89
CA GLY A 88 -11.53 1.10 4.64
C GLY A 88 -10.25 1.78 4.21
N ALA A 89 -9.19 1.02 3.98
CA ALA A 89 -7.89 1.52 3.56
C ALA A 89 -7.98 2.32 2.26
N ASP A 90 -8.70 1.79 1.28
CA ASP A 90 -8.91 2.47 0.00
C ASP A 90 -9.74 3.76 0.16
N ALA A 91 -10.77 3.77 1.03
CA ALA A 91 -11.48 5.00 1.39
C ALA A 91 -10.58 6.03 2.10
N GLY A 92 -9.65 5.57 2.94
CA GLY A 92 -8.66 6.44 3.60
C GLY A 92 -7.68 7.09 2.63
N SER A 93 -7.14 6.33 1.67
CA SER A 93 -6.32 6.91 0.58
C SER A 93 -7.10 7.94 -0.22
N ALA A 94 -8.37 7.67 -0.53
CA ALA A 94 -9.20 8.60 -1.29
C ALA A 94 -9.55 9.87 -0.50
N THR A 95 -9.75 9.76 0.81
CA THR A 95 -9.94 10.91 1.71
C THR A 95 -8.72 11.83 1.66
N MET A 96 -7.50 11.28 1.69
CA MET A 96 -6.29 12.10 1.60
C MET A 96 -6.11 12.77 0.25
N ALA A 97 -6.59 12.17 -0.84
CA ALA A 97 -6.61 12.85 -2.14
C ALA A 97 -7.44 14.13 -2.11
N VAL A 98 -8.59 14.11 -1.43
CA VAL A 98 -9.43 15.31 -1.22
C VAL A 98 -8.73 16.33 -0.33
N VAL A 99 -8.10 15.89 0.77
CA VAL A 99 -7.34 16.82 1.64
C VAL A 99 -6.23 17.53 0.88
N PHE A 100 -5.49 16.80 0.02
CA PHE A 100 -4.39 17.37 -0.76
C PHE A 100 -4.83 18.16 -1.99
N SER A 101 -6.08 18.05 -2.43
CA SER A 101 -6.60 18.91 -3.50
C SER A 101 -7.00 20.29 -3.00
N LEU A 102 -7.13 20.48 -1.68
CA LEU A 102 -7.38 21.80 -1.10
C LEU A 102 -6.17 22.71 -1.35
N ASP A 103 -6.40 24.02 -1.43
CA ASP A 103 -5.31 24.99 -1.57
C ASP A 103 -4.49 25.07 -0.28
N LEU A 104 -3.50 24.19 -0.19
CA LEU A 104 -2.51 24.10 0.88
C LEU A 104 -1.16 24.67 0.43
N SER A 105 -1.16 25.51 -0.61
CA SER A 105 0.06 26.01 -1.23
C SER A 105 0.99 26.72 -0.24
N TRP A 106 0.42 27.50 0.68
CA TRP A 106 1.13 28.22 1.74
C TRP A 106 1.83 27.29 2.74
N LEU A 107 1.34 26.06 2.91
CA LEU A 107 1.89 25.09 3.87
C LEU A 107 3.17 24.46 3.33
N SER A 108 3.35 24.42 2.01
CA SER A 108 4.53 23.84 1.35
C SER A 108 5.86 24.39 1.87
N PRO A 109 6.16 25.71 1.77
CA PRO A 109 7.44 26.24 2.23
C PRO A 109 7.66 26.04 3.73
N LEU A 110 6.60 26.12 4.54
CA LEU A 110 6.66 25.89 5.98
C LEU A 110 7.04 24.43 6.31
N CYS A 111 6.37 23.47 5.67
CA CYS A 111 6.64 22.05 5.82
C CYS A 111 8.06 21.69 5.36
N ILE A 112 8.55 22.26 4.26
CA ILE A 112 9.93 22.03 3.79
C ILE A 112 10.92 22.59 4.81
N PHE A 113 10.77 23.85 5.22
CA PHE A 113 11.69 24.50 6.14
C PHE A 113 11.74 23.78 7.51
N ALA A 114 10.57 23.57 8.13
CA ALA A 114 10.48 22.85 9.40
C ALA A 114 10.95 21.39 9.27
N GLY A 115 10.61 20.73 8.18
CA GLY A 115 10.99 19.35 7.93
C GLY A 115 12.49 19.16 7.79
N VAL A 116 13.17 19.98 6.98
CA VAL A 116 14.62 19.93 6.77
C VAL A 116 15.36 20.26 8.06
N THR A 117 14.93 21.32 8.77
CA THR A 117 15.56 21.71 10.04
C THR A 117 15.46 20.61 11.10
N LEU A 118 14.27 20.02 11.29
CA LEU A 118 14.08 18.91 12.23
C LEU A 118 14.84 17.64 11.82
N PHE A 119 14.78 17.28 10.53
CA PHE A 119 15.45 16.08 10.02
C PHE A 119 16.97 16.16 10.21
N LEU A 120 17.59 17.29 9.86
CA LEU A 120 19.03 17.48 10.00
C LEU A 120 19.47 17.63 11.47
N ALA A 121 18.69 18.33 12.30
CA ALA A 121 19.06 18.56 13.70
C ALA A 121 18.90 17.30 14.59
N ARG A 122 18.01 16.37 14.22
CA ARG A 122 17.60 15.24 15.06
C ARG A 122 17.63 13.89 14.30
N GLN A 123 18.62 13.71 13.43
CA GLN A 123 18.79 12.48 12.64
C GLN A 123 18.76 11.22 13.54
N GLY A 124 18.08 10.17 13.08
CA GLY A 124 17.97 8.90 13.79
C GLY A 124 16.99 8.87 14.98
N THR A 125 16.32 9.98 15.27
CA THR A 125 15.28 10.04 16.31
C THR A 125 13.87 10.11 15.71
N GLN A 126 12.84 9.82 16.51
CA GLN A 126 11.44 10.00 16.08
C GLN A 126 11.13 11.43 15.63
N VAL A 127 11.75 12.44 16.25
CA VAL A 127 11.60 13.85 15.84
C VAL A 127 12.18 14.08 14.44
N GLY A 128 13.30 13.44 14.12
CA GLY A 128 13.87 13.46 12.76
C GLY A 128 12.95 12.77 11.75
N ASP A 129 12.32 11.66 12.11
CA ASP A 129 11.34 10.98 11.25
C ASP A 129 10.08 11.82 11.03
N VAL A 130 9.62 12.59 12.03
CA VAL A 130 8.57 13.62 11.84
C VAL A 130 9.05 14.70 10.85
N GLY A 131 10.30 15.14 10.96
CA GLY A 131 10.93 16.03 9.98
C GLY A 131 10.86 15.47 8.56
N ARG A 132 11.16 14.17 8.38
CA ARG A 132 11.04 13.47 7.08
C ARG A 132 9.61 13.47 6.54
N VAL A 133 8.60 13.29 7.39
CA VAL A 133 7.18 13.40 6.99
C VAL A 133 6.87 14.81 6.50
N LEU A 134 7.29 15.85 7.22
CA LEU A 134 7.08 17.24 6.83
C LEU A 134 7.77 17.59 5.50
N ILE A 135 9.00 17.11 5.27
CA ILE A 135 9.67 17.25 3.97
C ILE A 135 8.81 16.62 2.87
N GLY A 136 8.35 15.38 3.08
CA GLY A 136 7.51 14.69 2.12
C GLY A 136 6.25 15.47 1.76
N LEU A 137 5.50 15.95 2.76
CA LEU A 137 4.30 16.76 2.58
C LEU A 137 4.60 18.06 1.82
N GLY A 138 5.66 18.77 2.20
CA GLY A 138 6.07 20.00 1.54
C GLY A 138 6.45 19.78 0.08
N LEU A 139 7.21 18.73 -0.22
CA LEU A 139 7.57 18.35 -1.58
C LEU A 139 6.36 17.93 -2.42
N MET A 140 5.39 17.22 -1.85
CA MET A 140 4.14 16.89 -2.54
C MET A 140 3.39 18.16 -2.95
N LEU A 141 3.17 19.08 -2.01
CA LEU A 141 2.44 20.32 -2.27
C LEU A 141 3.18 21.22 -3.27
N LEU A 142 4.50 21.31 -3.18
CA LEU A 142 5.33 22.01 -4.18
C LEU A 142 5.22 21.36 -5.56
N ALA A 143 5.27 20.03 -5.63
CA ALA A 143 5.18 19.29 -6.88
C ALA A 143 3.85 19.55 -7.60
N LEU A 144 2.73 19.59 -6.87
CA LEU A 144 1.41 19.90 -7.45
C LEU A 144 1.38 21.30 -8.07
N GLN A 145 1.97 22.30 -7.41
CA GLN A 145 2.11 23.65 -7.97
C GLN A 145 2.96 23.65 -9.25
N LEU A 146 4.09 22.96 -9.23
CA LEU A 146 5.00 22.86 -10.38
C LEU A 146 4.34 22.13 -11.56
N ILE A 147 3.56 21.08 -11.30
CA ILE A 147 2.77 20.38 -12.33
C ILE A 147 1.74 21.35 -12.93
N ALA A 148 0.97 22.07 -12.11
CA ALA A 148 -0.03 23.03 -12.58
C ALA A 148 0.60 24.12 -13.46
N GLN A 149 1.72 24.69 -13.02
CA GLN A 149 2.46 25.72 -13.77
C GLN A 149 3.03 25.18 -15.09
N ALA A 150 3.70 24.02 -15.07
CA ALA A 150 4.26 23.41 -16.27
C ALA A 150 3.17 23.06 -17.30
N THR A 151 2.03 22.60 -16.79
CA THR A 151 0.87 22.24 -17.59
C THR A 151 0.26 23.45 -18.27
N HIS A 152 0.07 24.56 -17.55
CA HIS A 152 -0.47 25.80 -18.12
C HIS A 152 0.35 26.32 -19.31
N VAL A 153 1.68 26.19 -19.26
CA VAL A 153 2.56 26.59 -20.37
C VAL A 153 2.44 25.65 -21.57
N LEU A 154 2.26 24.35 -21.34
CA LEU A 154 2.08 23.35 -22.40
C LEU A 154 0.73 23.51 -23.11
N THR A 155 -0.35 23.75 -22.35
CA THR A 155 -1.71 23.91 -22.88
C THR A 155 -1.96 25.29 -23.46
N GLY A 156 -1.09 26.28 -23.22
CA GLY A 156 -1.18 27.59 -23.87
C GLY A 156 -0.89 27.56 -25.39
N ASN A 157 -0.37 26.44 -25.92
CA ASN A 157 -0.14 26.28 -27.36
C ASN A 157 -1.39 25.70 -28.05
N PRO A 158 -2.02 26.42 -29.01
CA PRO A 158 -3.22 25.96 -29.71
C PRO A 158 -3.05 24.61 -30.41
N ALA A 159 -1.84 24.29 -30.92
CA ALA A 159 -1.57 23.01 -31.56
C ALA A 159 -1.67 21.84 -30.55
N VAL A 160 -1.25 22.05 -29.31
CA VAL A 160 -1.34 21.04 -28.25
C VAL A 160 -2.79 20.84 -27.83
N GLN A 161 -3.58 21.91 -27.72
CA GLN A 161 -5.01 21.81 -27.42
C GLN A 161 -5.76 21.02 -28.50
N LEU A 162 -5.55 21.34 -29.78
CA LEU A 162 -6.19 20.63 -30.89
C LEU A 162 -5.80 19.14 -30.94
N MET A 163 -4.54 18.82 -30.61
CA MET A 163 -4.12 17.42 -30.50
C MET A 163 -4.81 16.70 -29.34
N LEU A 164 -4.92 17.34 -28.16
CA LEU A 164 -5.59 16.77 -26.99
C LEU A 164 -7.11 16.60 -27.22
N GLU A 165 -7.75 17.53 -27.91
CA GLU A 165 -9.17 17.44 -28.31
C GLU A 165 -9.42 16.33 -29.34
N SER A 166 -8.42 16.03 -30.17
CA SER A 166 -8.50 14.94 -31.17
C SER A 166 -8.32 13.55 -30.58
N LEU A 167 -7.84 13.42 -29.33
CA LEU A 167 -7.81 12.13 -28.65
C LEU A 167 -9.25 11.70 -28.35
N SER A 168 -9.70 10.64 -29.02
CA SER A 168 -10.98 10.00 -28.72
C SER A 168 -10.99 9.50 -27.28
N SER A 169 -12.06 9.80 -26.54
CA SER A 169 -12.31 9.18 -25.24
C SER A 169 -12.56 7.69 -25.43
N ASP A 170 -11.62 6.89 -24.93
CA ASP A 170 -11.75 5.44 -24.84
C ASP A 170 -11.52 5.07 -23.38
N LEU A 171 -12.62 4.79 -22.69
CA LEU A 171 -12.62 4.47 -21.27
C LEU A 171 -11.68 3.30 -20.93
N MET A 172 -11.55 2.32 -21.81
CA MET A 172 -10.68 1.16 -21.56
C MET A 172 -9.20 1.58 -21.62
N LEU A 173 -8.85 2.43 -22.59
CA LEU A 173 -7.51 3.00 -22.71
C LEU A 173 -7.20 3.91 -21.52
N GLU A 174 -8.14 4.73 -21.07
CA GLU A 174 -8.00 5.60 -19.89
C GLU A 174 -7.75 4.78 -18.63
N ILE A 175 -8.51 3.71 -18.40
CA ILE A 175 -8.30 2.79 -17.27
C ILE A 175 -6.90 2.14 -17.38
N LEU A 176 -6.49 1.70 -18.56
CA LEU A 176 -5.18 1.08 -18.77
C LEU A 176 -4.03 2.05 -18.49
N VAL A 177 -4.13 3.29 -18.97
CA VAL A 177 -3.13 4.34 -18.76
C VAL A 177 -3.04 4.68 -17.28
N GLY A 178 -4.19 4.91 -16.61
CA GLY A 178 -4.23 5.20 -15.18
C GLY A 178 -3.65 4.07 -14.33
N ALA A 179 -3.93 2.81 -14.69
CA ALA A 179 -3.38 1.63 -14.01
C ALA A 179 -1.87 1.53 -14.18
N THR A 180 -1.38 1.70 -15.42
CA THR A 180 0.06 1.69 -15.74
C THR A 180 0.79 2.77 -14.97
N LEU A 181 0.29 4.00 -14.98
CA LEU A 181 0.87 5.12 -14.23
C LEU A 181 0.93 4.81 -12.73
N ALA A 182 -0.12 4.23 -12.15
CA ALA A 182 -0.15 3.92 -10.72
C ALA A 182 0.85 2.81 -10.34
N ILE A 183 1.04 1.82 -11.21
CA ILE A 183 2.04 0.75 -11.03
C ILE A 183 3.45 1.33 -11.13
N VAL A 184 3.76 2.07 -12.20
CA VAL A 184 5.09 2.65 -12.44
C VAL A 184 5.47 3.66 -11.34
N SER A 185 4.50 4.43 -10.87
CA SER A 185 4.72 5.43 -9.81
C SER A 185 4.71 4.83 -8.40
N TYR A 186 4.41 3.54 -8.24
CA TYR A 186 4.21 2.88 -6.94
C TYR A 186 3.21 3.60 -6.02
N SER A 187 2.29 4.40 -6.59
CA SER A 187 1.42 5.32 -5.86
C SER A 187 0.20 5.71 -6.69
N SER A 188 -0.99 5.22 -6.32
CA SER A 188 -2.25 5.68 -6.90
C SER A 188 -2.62 7.09 -6.47
N LEU A 189 -2.28 7.51 -5.24
CA LEU A 189 -2.53 8.86 -4.75
C LEU A 189 -1.81 9.91 -5.63
N ALA A 190 -0.54 9.66 -5.97
CA ALA A 190 0.21 10.55 -6.87
C ALA A 190 -0.49 10.67 -8.24
N VAL A 191 -0.95 9.55 -8.80
CA VAL A 191 -1.65 9.54 -10.09
C VAL A 191 -3.01 10.24 -10.03
N VAL A 192 -3.77 10.07 -8.96
CA VAL A 192 -5.05 10.77 -8.76
C VAL A 192 -4.84 12.29 -8.67
N LEU A 193 -3.84 12.74 -7.90
CA LEU A 193 -3.54 14.17 -7.75
C LEU A 193 -2.97 14.79 -9.04
N LEU A 194 -2.12 14.05 -9.75
CA LEU A 194 -1.67 14.43 -11.09
C LEU A 194 -2.87 14.55 -12.04
N THR A 195 -3.76 13.55 -12.07
CA THR A 195 -4.95 13.54 -12.92
C THR A 195 -5.87 14.72 -12.60
N ALA A 196 -6.08 15.03 -11.32
CA ALA A 196 -6.88 16.18 -10.89
C ALA A 196 -6.26 17.51 -11.37
N THR A 197 -4.93 17.62 -11.35
CA THR A 197 -4.23 18.81 -11.86
C THR A 197 -4.33 18.93 -13.38
N LEU A 198 -4.22 17.80 -14.09
CA LEU A 198 -4.39 17.74 -15.55
C LEU A 198 -5.85 18.03 -15.97
N ALA A 199 -6.83 17.67 -15.14
CA ALA A 199 -8.25 17.92 -15.41
C ALA A 199 -8.62 19.40 -15.49
N LEU A 200 -7.76 20.30 -14.98
CA LEU A 200 -8.00 21.74 -15.05
C LEU A 200 -7.97 22.27 -16.48
N ASN A 201 -7.02 21.82 -17.31
CA ASN A 201 -6.78 22.41 -18.64
C ASN A 201 -6.27 21.44 -19.71
N VAL A 202 -6.00 20.17 -19.38
CA VAL A 202 -5.36 19.20 -20.30
C VAL A 202 -6.33 18.12 -20.72
N VAL A 203 -7.02 17.51 -19.75
CA VAL A 203 -7.88 16.36 -19.98
C VAL A 203 -9.30 16.70 -19.58
N GLY A 204 -10.27 16.23 -20.37
CA GLY A 204 -11.68 16.34 -20.00
C GLY A 204 -11.98 15.57 -18.71
N ILE A 205 -13.02 15.98 -17.99
CA ILE A 205 -13.38 15.32 -16.72
C ILE A 205 -13.72 13.83 -16.91
N GLU A 206 -14.26 13.42 -18.06
CA GLU A 206 -14.57 12.02 -18.34
C GLU A 206 -13.29 11.19 -18.44
N VAL A 207 -12.28 11.69 -19.15
CA VAL A 207 -10.93 11.11 -19.23
C VAL A 207 -10.29 11.04 -17.84
N ALA A 208 -10.42 12.10 -17.04
CA ALA A 208 -9.92 12.13 -15.67
C ALA A 208 -10.57 11.05 -14.79
N MET A 209 -11.88 10.83 -14.93
CA MET A 209 -12.60 9.76 -14.22
C MET A 209 -12.11 8.37 -14.66
N GLY A 210 -11.92 8.13 -15.96
CA GLY A 210 -11.33 6.89 -16.47
C GLY A 210 -9.93 6.61 -15.93
N LEU A 211 -9.05 7.62 -15.92
CA LEU A 211 -7.70 7.55 -15.34
C LEU A 211 -7.75 7.26 -13.83
N VAL A 212 -8.71 7.83 -13.09
CA VAL A 212 -8.92 7.56 -11.66
C VAL A 212 -9.34 6.09 -11.44
N LEU A 213 -10.26 5.54 -12.24
CA LEU A 213 -10.61 4.12 -12.17
C LEU A 213 -9.39 3.24 -12.43
N GLY A 214 -8.59 3.60 -13.44
CA GLY A 214 -7.30 2.98 -13.72
C GLY A 214 -6.35 3.02 -12.52
N ALA A 215 -6.15 4.18 -11.91
CA ALA A 215 -5.26 4.33 -10.77
C ALA A 215 -5.68 3.45 -9.58
N ASN A 216 -6.99 3.29 -9.37
CA ASN A 216 -7.52 2.37 -8.36
C ASN A 216 -7.17 0.93 -8.70
N LEU A 217 -7.46 0.48 -9.92
CA LEU A 217 -7.13 -0.87 -10.37
C LEU A 217 -5.61 -1.15 -10.28
N GLY A 218 -4.80 -0.20 -10.76
CA GLY A 218 -3.34 -0.26 -10.71
C GLY A 218 -2.78 -0.44 -9.31
N SER A 219 -3.33 0.25 -8.29
CA SER A 219 -2.91 0.02 -6.90
C SER A 219 -3.21 -1.39 -6.38
N GLY A 220 -4.31 -2.00 -6.82
CA GLY A 220 -4.64 -3.39 -6.49
C GLY A 220 -3.66 -4.36 -7.16
N ILE A 221 -3.38 -4.15 -8.45
CA ILE A 221 -2.42 -4.94 -9.21
C ILE A 221 -1.02 -4.83 -8.58
N LEU A 222 -0.58 -3.62 -8.25
CA LEU A 222 0.70 -3.36 -7.60
C LEU A 222 0.82 -4.12 -6.27
N ALA A 223 -0.24 -4.15 -5.46
CA ALA A 223 -0.23 -4.90 -4.19
C ALA A 223 -0.07 -6.41 -4.41
N VAL A 224 -0.71 -6.97 -5.44
CA VAL A 224 -0.54 -8.38 -5.83
C VAL A 224 0.88 -8.65 -6.34
N ILE A 225 1.43 -7.79 -7.20
CA ILE A 225 2.81 -7.92 -7.70
C ILE A 225 3.81 -7.88 -6.54
N THR A 226 3.66 -6.91 -5.64
CA THR A 226 4.55 -6.72 -4.49
C THR A 226 4.54 -7.92 -3.53
N THR A 227 3.44 -8.67 -3.48
CA THR A 227 3.31 -9.86 -2.61
C THR A 227 3.49 -11.18 -3.33
N ALA A 228 3.80 -11.19 -4.63
CA ALA A 228 3.85 -12.41 -5.44
C ALA A 228 4.80 -13.49 -4.90
N GLY A 229 5.93 -13.08 -4.32
CA GLY A 229 6.93 -13.97 -3.70
C GLY A 229 6.65 -14.36 -2.25
N ALA A 230 5.57 -13.88 -1.63
CA ALA A 230 5.24 -14.17 -0.24
C ALA A 230 4.44 -15.50 -0.09
N SER A 231 4.22 -15.91 1.16
CA SER A 231 3.40 -17.08 1.47
C SER A 231 1.99 -16.97 0.89
N ARG A 232 1.32 -18.11 0.66
CA ARG A 232 -0.05 -18.12 0.13
C ARG A 232 -1.01 -17.32 1.02
N HIS A 233 -0.90 -17.42 2.35
CA HIS A 233 -1.73 -16.66 3.28
C HIS A 233 -1.53 -15.14 3.12
N THR A 234 -0.28 -14.68 3.01
CA THR A 234 0.04 -13.25 2.83
C THR A 234 -0.50 -12.69 1.51
N ARG A 235 -0.62 -13.53 0.49
CA ARG A 235 -1.12 -13.15 -0.85
C ARG A 235 -2.64 -13.07 -0.96
N GLN A 236 -3.39 -13.61 0.01
CA GLN A 236 -4.85 -13.64 -0.04
C GLN A 236 -5.47 -12.24 0.10
N VAL A 237 -4.96 -11.39 1.00
CA VAL A 237 -5.55 -10.05 1.22
C VAL A 237 -5.38 -9.14 0.00
N PRO A 238 -4.18 -9.00 -0.62
CA PRO A 238 -4.01 -8.18 -1.81
C PRO A 238 -4.86 -8.67 -2.99
N LEU A 239 -4.99 -9.99 -3.14
CA LEU A 239 -5.85 -10.58 -4.17
C LEU A 239 -7.33 -10.25 -3.94
N GLY A 240 -7.83 -10.41 -2.72
CA GLY A 240 -9.22 -10.05 -2.42
C GLY A 240 -9.50 -8.56 -2.57
N ASN A 241 -8.54 -7.69 -2.23
CA ASN A 241 -8.70 -6.26 -2.48
C ASN A 241 -8.71 -5.92 -3.98
N LEU A 242 -7.88 -6.60 -4.78
CA LEU A 242 -7.91 -6.48 -6.23
C LEU A 242 -9.27 -6.90 -6.81
N LEU A 243 -9.89 -7.97 -6.28
CA LEU A 243 -11.24 -8.38 -6.69
C LEU A 243 -12.29 -7.30 -6.41
N PHE A 244 -12.27 -6.65 -5.24
CA PHE A 244 -13.19 -5.53 -4.97
C PHE A 244 -12.99 -4.38 -5.94
N LYS A 245 -11.73 -4.00 -6.22
CA LYS A 245 -11.41 -2.93 -7.16
C LYS A 245 -11.87 -3.28 -8.58
N LEU A 246 -11.64 -4.51 -9.01
CA LEU A 246 -12.07 -4.98 -10.33
C LEU A 246 -13.60 -4.94 -10.46
N LEU A 247 -14.33 -5.46 -9.48
CA LEU A 247 -15.80 -5.38 -9.46
C LEU A 247 -16.29 -3.93 -9.41
N GLY A 248 -15.63 -3.08 -8.62
CA GLY A 248 -15.91 -1.64 -8.57
C GLY A 248 -15.74 -0.96 -9.93
N VAL A 249 -14.63 -1.24 -10.62
CA VAL A 249 -14.34 -0.70 -11.96
C VAL A 249 -15.32 -1.22 -13.02
N LEU A 250 -15.89 -2.42 -12.86
CA LEU A 250 -16.94 -2.91 -13.74
C LEU A 250 -18.30 -2.20 -13.50
N ILE A 251 -18.59 -1.80 -12.26
CA ILE A 251 -19.84 -1.12 -11.89
C ILE A 251 -19.77 0.39 -12.19
N ALA A 252 -18.62 1.02 -11.93
CA ALA A 252 -18.47 2.47 -11.97
C ALA A 252 -18.89 3.14 -13.30
N PRO A 253 -18.58 2.59 -14.50
CA PRO A 253 -18.98 3.19 -15.77
C PRO A 253 -20.49 3.37 -15.91
N MET A 254 -21.29 2.44 -15.36
CA MET A 254 -22.76 2.51 -15.40
C MET A 254 -23.31 3.68 -14.56
N LEU A 255 -22.59 4.06 -13.52
CA LEU A 255 -22.98 5.13 -12.59
C LEU A 255 -22.28 6.46 -12.88
N MET A 256 -21.26 6.45 -13.74
CA MET A 256 -20.36 7.58 -13.97
C MET A 256 -21.08 8.83 -14.44
N HIS A 257 -21.93 8.71 -15.48
CA HIS A 257 -22.68 9.85 -16.03
C HIS A 257 -23.70 10.39 -15.02
N LEU A 258 -24.40 9.51 -14.28
CA LEU A 258 -25.36 9.92 -13.24
C LEU A 258 -24.65 10.65 -12.09
N TRP A 259 -23.51 10.12 -11.66
CA TRP A 259 -22.68 10.73 -10.63
C TRP A 259 -22.22 12.12 -11.07
N LEU A 260 -21.68 12.25 -12.29
CA LEU A 260 -21.18 13.51 -12.82
C LEU A 260 -22.29 14.56 -12.97
N ALA A 261 -23.45 14.17 -13.49
CA ALA A 261 -24.61 15.05 -13.63
C ALA A 261 -25.13 15.57 -12.28
N THR A 262 -24.97 14.77 -11.22
CA THR A 262 -25.37 15.14 -9.85
C THR A 262 -24.30 16.01 -9.17
N ALA A 263 -23.04 15.61 -9.26
CA ALA A 263 -21.91 16.31 -8.63
C ALA A 263 -21.71 17.72 -9.19
N ARG A 264 -21.88 17.89 -10.51
CA ARG A 264 -21.81 19.19 -11.20
C ARG A 264 -22.88 20.19 -10.75
N ARG A 265 -23.90 19.79 -9.99
CA ARG A 265 -24.86 20.75 -9.42
C ARG A 265 -24.27 21.52 -8.23
N TRP A 266 -23.24 20.96 -7.59
CA TRP A 266 -22.65 21.48 -6.35
C TRP A 266 -21.20 21.94 -6.52
N VAL A 267 -20.45 21.27 -7.41
CA VAL A 267 -19.02 21.53 -7.62
C VAL A 267 -18.76 21.71 -9.11
N GLN A 268 -18.18 22.85 -9.49
CA GLN A 268 -17.83 23.16 -10.89
C GLN A 268 -16.35 22.94 -11.21
N ASP A 269 -15.47 22.92 -10.20
CA ASP A 269 -14.03 22.74 -10.39
C ASP A 269 -13.69 21.31 -10.84
N PRO A 270 -13.09 21.10 -12.04
CA PRO A 270 -12.73 19.79 -12.54
C PRO A 270 -11.74 19.03 -11.65
N ALA A 271 -10.81 19.73 -10.99
CA ALA A 271 -9.85 19.10 -10.08
C ALA A 271 -10.57 18.53 -8.85
N ALA A 272 -11.42 19.33 -8.21
CA ALA A 272 -12.28 18.88 -7.10
C ALA A 272 -13.20 17.73 -7.51
N LEU A 273 -13.83 17.79 -8.69
CA LEU A 273 -14.66 16.69 -9.20
C LEU A 273 -13.86 15.40 -9.37
N THR A 274 -12.61 15.48 -9.85
CA THR A 274 -11.75 14.30 -10.05
C THR A 274 -11.45 13.59 -8.73
N VAL A 275 -11.08 14.33 -7.68
CA VAL A 275 -10.81 13.72 -6.36
C VAL A 275 -12.08 13.29 -5.62
N LEU A 276 -13.20 14.01 -5.80
CA LEU A 276 -14.49 13.60 -5.25
C LEU A 276 -15.01 12.34 -5.92
N PHE A 277 -14.75 12.15 -7.22
CA PHE A 277 -15.04 10.91 -7.91
C PHE A 277 -14.22 9.75 -7.32
N HIS A 278 -12.92 9.96 -7.09
CA HIS A 278 -12.07 8.96 -6.45
C HIS A 278 -12.58 8.55 -5.06
N LEU A 279 -12.99 9.53 -4.24
CA LEU A 279 -13.61 9.28 -2.93
C LEU A 279 -14.94 8.54 -3.05
N SER A 280 -15.83 9.02 -3.93
CA SER A 280 -17.15 8.44 -4.15
C SER A 280 -17.04 6.99 -4.63
N PHE A 281 -16.11 6.70 -5.53
CA PHE A 281 -15.82 5.35 -6.01
C PHE A 281 -15.42 4.43 -4.84
N ASN A 282 -14.45 4.82 -4.01
CA ASN A 282 -13.97 3.97 -2.92
C ASN A 282 -15.01 3.82 -1.80
N LEU A 283 -15.80 4.86 -1.51
CA LEU A 283 -16.93 4.77 -0.58
C LEU A 283 -18.04 3.87 -1.12
N MET A 284 -18.36 3.94 -2.42
CA MET A 284 -19.32 3.06 -3.07
C MET A 284 -18.87 1.60 -2.99
N VAL A 285 -17.61 1.31 -3.38
CA VAL A 285 -17.03 -0.03 -3.28
C VAL A 285 -17.06 -0.51 -1.82
N GLY A 286 -16.64 0.34 -0.87
CA GLY A 286 -16.73 0.04 0.56
C GLY A 286 -18.14 -0.31 1.02
N LEU A 287 -19.14 0.52 0.70
CA LEU A 287 -20.52 0.36 1.14
C LEU A 287 -21.18 -0.88 0.53
N ILE A 288 -20.94 -1.16 -0.76
CA ILE A 288 -21.51 -2.32 -1.46
C ILE A 288 -20.86 -3.62 -0.96
N PHE A 289 -19.53 -3.65 -0.89
CA PHE A 289 -18.79 -4.89 -0.69
C PHE A 289 -18.47 -5.23 0.78
N ILE A 290 -18.72 -4.33 1.74
CA ILE A 290 -18.57 -4.66 3.18
C ILE A 290 -19.49 -5.81 3.61
N GLY A 291 -20.66 -5.94 2.99
CA GLY A 291 -21.57 -7.08 3.16
C GLY A 291 -21.00 -8.40 2.63
N LEU A 292 -20.14 -8.32 1.61
CA LEU A 292 -19.67 -9.41 0.75
C LEU A 292 -18.23 -9.86 1.05
N THR A 293 -17.61 -9.36 2.13
CA THR A 293 -16.24 -9.74 2.51
C THR A 293 -16.07 -11.23 2.79
N GLY A 294 -17.09 -11.87 3.38
CA GLY A 294 -17.11 -13.33 3.58
C GLY A 294 -17.13 -14.13 2.28
N PRO A 295 -18.11 -13.90 1.37
CA PRO A 295 -18.13 -14.51 0.04
C PRO A 295 -16.82 -14.33 -0.74
N ILE A 296 -16.27 -13.11 -0.79
CA ILE A 296 -15.01 -12.85 -1.49
C ILE A 296 -13.83 -13.56 -0.83
N ALA A 297 -13.78 -13.64 0.50
CA ALA A 297 -12.75 -14.42 1.20
C ALA A 297 -12.77 -15.89 0.75
N ARG A 298 -13.96 -16.51 0.60
CA ARG A 298 -14.07 -17.89 0.10
C ARG A 298 -13.60 -18.05 -1.34
N VAL A 299 -13.92 -17.09 -2.21
CA VAL A 299 -13.43 -17.08 -3.60
C VAL A 299 -11.90 -17.00 -3.62
N VAL A 300 -11.32 -16.13 -2.80
CA VAL A 300 -9.86 -15.99 -2.67
C VAL A 300 -9.22 -17.27 -2.13
N GLU A 301 -9.80 -17.91 -1.12
CA GLU A 301 -9.34 -19.18 -0.57
C GLU A 301 -9.42 -20.32 -1.58
N MET A 302 -10.39 -20.28 -2.50
CA MET A 302 -10.51 -21.25 -3.59
C MET A 302 -9.46 -21.01 -4.69
N ILE A 303 -9.19 -19.75 -5.05
CA ILE A 303 -8.16 -19.39 -6.05
C ILE A 303 -6.76 -19.63 -5.50
N LEU A 304 -6.55 -19.29 -4.23
CA LEU A 304 -5.27 -19.40 -3.55
C LEU A 304 -5.42 -20.19 -2.24
N PRO A 305 -5.59 -21.52 -2.35
CA PRO A 305 -5.72 -22.38 -1.18
C PRO A 305 -4.41 -22.37 -0.41
N ALA A 306 -4.47 -21.85 0.81
CA ALA A 306 -3.37 -21.93 1.72
C ALA A 306 -3.23 -23.38 2.19
N SER A 307 -2.01 -23.94 2.14
CA SER A 307 -1.79 -25.28 2.69
C SER A 307 -2.15 -25.23 4.17
N ARG A 308 -2.96 -26.18 4.66
CA ARG A 308 -3.02 -26.45 6.10
C ARG A 308 -1.57 -26.65 6.54
N GLN A 309 -1.06 -25.75 7.38
CA GLN A 309 0.22 -26.00 8.04
C GLN A 309 0.07 -27.38 8.68
N SER A 310 0.88 -28.34 8.24
CA SER A 310 0.98 -29.60 8.94
C SER A 310 1.33 -29.24 10.39
N PRO A 311 0.68 -29.80 11.42
CA PRO A 311 0.93 -29.44 12.81
C PRO A 311 2.42 -29.58 13.24
N LEU A 312 3.23 -30.22 12.40
CA LEU A 312 4.68 -30.42 12.53
C LEU A 312 5.55 -29.33 11.86
N HIS A 313 4.99 -28.39 11.10
CA HIS A 313 5.74 -27.25 10.53
C HIS A 313 5.24 -25.95 11.15
N ARG A 314 6.01 -25.47 12.15
CA ARG A 314 5.81 -24.16 12.79
C ARG A 314 5.95 -23.01 11.77
N PRO A 315 5.28 -21.86 12.00
CA PRO A 315 5.32 -20.74 11.06
C PRO A 315 6.73 -20.17 10.92
N ASN A 316 7.21 -20.05 9.68
CA ASN A 316 8.43 -19.31 9.34
C ASN A 316 8.19 -17.81 9.60
N HIS A 317 8.96 -17.20 10.51
CA HIS A 317 8.76 -15.82 10.92
C HIS A 317 9.41 -14.81 9.99
N LEU A 318 10.25 -15.26 9.04
CA LEU A 318 10.99 -14.41 8.11
C LEU A 318 10.10 -13.93 6.96
N ASP A 319 9.26 -12.92 7.24
CA ASP A 319 8.34 -12.32 6.27
C ASP A 319 9.04 -11.27 5.39
N PRO A 320 9.20 -11.47 4.06
CA PRO A 320 9.84 -10.49 3.19
C PRO A 320 9.16 -9.12 3.18
N SER A 321 7.85 -9.04 3.45
CA SER A 321 7.12 -7.77 3.51
C SER A 321 7.51 -6.92 4.72
N ALA A 322 8.08 -7.54 5.75
CA ALA A 322 8.55 -6.85 6.94
C ALA A 322 9.86 -6.07 6.71
N LEU A 323 10.60 -6.35 5.63
CA LEU A 323 11.87 -5.70 5.31
C LEU A 323 11.75 -4.19 5.18
N ALA A 324 10.64 -3.69 4.65
CA ALA A 324 10.35 -2.25 4.52
C ALA A 324 10.21 -1.52 5.89
N THR A 325 10.18 -2.25 7.01
CA THR A 325 10.15 -1.70 8.37
C THR A 325 11.26 -2.34 9.20
N PRO A 326 12.44 -1.70 9.35
CA PRO A 326 13.61 -2.35 9.95
C PRO A 326 13.38 -2.95 11.33
N SER A 327 12.63 -2.26 12.19
CA SER A 327 12.28 -2.76 13.53
C SER A 327 11.42 -4.04 13.50
N LEU A 328 10.50 -4.18 12.54
CA LEU A 328 9.71 -5.39 12.38
C LEU A 328 10.57 -6.53 11.83
N ALA A 329 11.39 -6.24 10.82
CA ALA A 329 12.25 -7.25 10.23
C ALA A 329 13.27 -7.79 11.27
N ILE A 330 13.85 -6.93 12.11
CA ILE A 330 14.68 -7.37 13.24
C ILE A 330 13.87 -8.24 14.21
N SER A 331 12.63 -7.85 14.56
CA SER A 331 11.76 -8.67 15.41
C SER A 331 11.40 -10.03 14.79
N CYS A 332 11.27 -10.10 13.46
CA CYS A 332 11.05 -11.35 12.72
C CYS A 332 12.29 -12.25 12.76
N ALA A 333 13.48 -11.69 12.51
CA ALA A 333 14.74 -12.41 12.62
C ALA A 333 15.00 -12.90 14.04
N ALA A 334 14.69 -12.10 15.07
CA ALA A 334 14.86 -12.48 16.47
C ALA A 334 13.96 -13.68 16.86
N ARG A 335 12.70 -13.72 16.39
CA ARG A 335 11.81 -14.87 16.62
C ARG A 335 12.32 -16.13 15.93
N GLU A 336 12.85 -16.01 14.72
CA GLU A 336 13.41 -17.16 14.01
C GLU A 336 14.71 -17.65 14.66
N ALA A 337 15.53 -16.75 15.21
CA ALA A 337 16.70 -17.13 16.01
C ALA A 337 16.32 -17.88 17.30
N LEU A 338 15.24 -17.49 17.96
CA LEU A 338 14.68 -18.26 19.08
C LEU A 338 14.18 -19.64 18.63
N HIS A 339 13.59 -19.75 17.44
CA HIS A 339 13.21 -21.05 16.89
C HIS A 339 14.43 -21.95 16.65
N GLN A 340 15.50 -21.40 16.09
CA GLN A 340 16.76 -22.13 15.94
C GLN A 340 17.28 -22.63 17.30
N ALA A 341 17.18 -21.82 18.36
CA ALA A 341 17.54 -22.23 19.71
C ALA A 341 16.68 -23.39 20.26
N ASP A 342 15.36 -23.37 20.03
CA ASP A 342 14.46 -24.48 20.41
C ASP A 342 14.87 -25.81 19.75
N VAL A 343 15.28 -25.77 18.47
CA VAL A 343 15.73 -26.97 17.73
C VAL A 343 17.02 -27.52 18.34
N VAL A 344 17.99 -26.65 18.61
CA VAL A 344 19.25 -27.03 19.27
C VAL A 344 19.01 -27.58 20.68
N GLU A 345 18.10 -26.99 21.46
CA GLU A 345 17.72 -27.52 22.77
C GLU A 345 17.14 -28.93 22.67
N THR A 346 16.26 -29.16 21.69
CA THR A 346 15.66 -30.48 21.43
C THR A 346 16.75 -31.51 21.09
N MET A 347 17.73 -31.12 20.26
CA MET A 347 18.89 -31.96 19.94
C MET A 347 19.69 -32.30 21.18
N LEU A 348 20.06 -31.31 22.01
CA LEU A 348 20.85 -31.52 23.22
C LEU A 348 20.13 -32.44 24.23
N ARG A 349 18.82 -32.25 24.42
CA ARG A 349 18.01 -33.12 25.28
C ARG A 349 17.93 -34.54 24.73
N GLY A 350 17.72 -34.69 23.43
CA GLY A 350 17.64 -36.00 22.77
C GLY A 350 18.95 -36.78 22.83
N VAL A 351 20.10 -36.10 22.69
CA VAL A 351 21.43 -36.74 22.75
C VAL A 351 21.65 -37.47 24.07
N ILE A 352 21.19 -36.91 25.20
CA ILE A 352 21.28 -37.58 26.52
C ILE A 352 20.53 -38.92 26.51
N THR A 353 19.36 -38.96 25.88
CA THR A 353 18.54 -40.17 25.75
C THR A 353 19.21 -41.20 24.82
N VAL A 354 19.76 -40.75 23.68
CA VAL A 354 20.51 -41.61 22.75
C VAL A 354 21.68 -42.27 23.44
N ILE A 355 22.47 -41.51 24.21
CA ILE A 355 23.65 -42.03 24.94
C ILE A 355 23.25 -43.06 26.00
N ARG A 356 22.16 -42.81 26.75
CA ARG A 356 21.72 -43.72 27.82
C ARG A 356 21.10 -45.02 27.31
N ASN A 357 20.31 -44.93 26.25
CA ASN A 357 19.44 -46.02 25.81
C ASN A 357 19.92 -46.69 24.51
N ASN A 358 20.99 -46.18 23.89
CA ASN A 358 21.49 -46.63 22.58
C ASN A 358 20.39 -46.59 21.49
N ASP A 359 19.54 -45.56 21.53
CA ASP A 359 18.40 -45.39 20.62
C ASP A 359 18.85 -44.91 19.23
N GLN A 360 19.01 -45.84 18.30
CA GLN A 360 19.42 -45.55 16.92
C GLN A 360 18.39 -44.74 16.14
N GLN A 361 17.10 -44.94 16.39
CA GLN A 361 16.06 -44.23 15.66
C GLN A 361 16.08 -42.75 16.03
N LEU A 362 16.11 -42.46 17.34
CA LEU A 362 16.25 -41.10 17.84
C LEU A 362 17.55 -40.46 17.36
N SER A 363 18.67 -41.20 17.31
CA SER A 363 19.93 -40.70 16.77
C SER A 363 19.80 -40.21 15.31
N GLN A 364 19.09 -40.97 14.47
CA GLN A 364 18.83 -40.57 13.08
C GLN A 364 17.90 -39.35 12.98
N GLU A 365 16.87 -39.27 13.83
CA GLU A 365 15.97 -38.11 13.88
C GLU A 365 16.71 -36.84 14.31
N LEU A 366 17.57 -36.92 15.34
CA LEU A 366 18.36 -35.79 15.81
C LEU A 366 19.38 -35.31 14.77
N ARG A 367 19.95 -36.21 13.97
CA ARG A 367 20.84 -35.82 12.85
C ARG A 367 20.10 -35.01 11.77
N LYS A 368 18.83 -35.33 11.50
CA LYS A 368 18.01 -34.55 10.54
C LYS A 368 17.66 -33.16 11.07
N LEU A 369 17.63 -32.97 12.39
CA LEU A 369 17.42 -31.64 12.97
C LEU A 369 18.62 -30.72 12.75
N ASP A 370 19.82 -31.26 12.56
CA ASP A 370 21.01 -30.47 12.21
C ASP A 370 20.82 -29.73 10.87
N ASP A 371 20.31 -30.43 9.84
CA ASP A 371 19.94 -29.83 8.55
C ASP A 371 18.93 -28.67 8.72
N THR A 372 18.01 -28.81 9.67
CA THR A 372 17.02 -27.76 9.99
C THR A 372 17.69 -26.54 10.63
N VAL A 373 18.69 -26.74 11.49
CA VAL A 373 19.47 -25.64 12.10
C VAL A 373 20.23 -24.86 11.03
N ASP A 374 20.83 -25.54 10.05
CA ASP A 374 21.57 -24.94 8.94
C ASP A 374 20.66 -24.15 7.99
N ASP A 375 19.48 -24.69 7.67
CA ASP A 375 18.46 -24.00 6.88
C ASP A 375 17.98 -22.72 7.57
N LEU A 376 17.69 -22.80 8.88
CA LEU A 376 17.27 -21.65 9.69
C LEU A 376 18.37 -20.59 9.75
N TYR A 377 19.61 -20.99 10.01
CA TYR A 377 20.77 -20.08 10.02
C TYR A 377 20.91 -19.34 8.70
N SER A 378 20.86 -20.09 7.58
CA SER A 378 20.99 -19.54 6.23
C SER A 378 19.86 -18.56 5.90
N ALA A 379 18.62 -18.91 6.26
CA ALA A 379 17.45 -18.08 6.05
C ALA A 379 17.52 -16.77 6.85
N ILE A 380 17.87 -16.83 8.14
CA ILE A 380 18.03 -15.66 9.01
C ILE A 380 19.11 -14.73 8.46
N LYS A 381 20.27 -15.30 8.11
CA LYS A 381 21.41 -14.54 7.55
C LYS A 381 21.02 -13.84 6.25
N TYR A 382 20.42 -14.57 5.31
CA TYR A 382 19.99 -13.99 4.03
C TYR A 382 18.94 -12.89 4.24
N TYR A 383 17.98 -13.11 5.14
CA TYR A 383 16.97 -12.13 5.49
C TYR A 383 17.57 -10.83 6.08
N LEU A 384 18.51 -10.94 7.01
CA LEU A 384 19.20 -9.78 7.60
C LEU A 384 20.11 -9.05 6.59
N THR A 385 20.73 -9.76 5.65
CA THR A 385 21.53 -9.09 4.59
C THR A 385 20.69 -8.21 3.67
N LYS A 386 19.39 -8.52 3.49
CA LYS A 386 18.45 -7.66 2.75
C LYS A 386 18.14 -6.37 3.51
N LEU A 387 18.10 -6.42 4.84
CA LEU A 387 17.88 -5.26 5.71
C LEU A 387 19.06 -4.28 5.67
N SER A 388 20.29 -4.78 5.56
CA SER A 388 21.51 -3.96 5.52
C SER A 388 21.70 -3.18 4.21
N ARG A 389 20.86 -3.42 3.18
CA ARG A 389 20.98 -2.79 1.85
C ARG A 389 19.94 -1.68 1.59
N GLU A 390 19.02 -1.44 2.53
CA GLU A 390 18.07 -0.31 2.54
C GLU A 390 18.43 0.67 3.67
#